data_AF-A0A5C8WT64-F1
#
_entry.id   AF-A0A5C8WT64-F1
#
_cell.length_a   1.000
_cell.length_b   1.000
_cell.length_c   1.000
_cell.angle_alpha   90.00
_cell.angle_beta   90.00
_cell.angle_gamma   90.00
#
_symmetry.space_group_name_H-M   'P 1'
#
loop_
_entity.id
_entity.type
_entity.pdbx_description
1 polymer ?
#
loop_
_entity_poly.entity_id
_entity_poly.type
_entity_poly.pdbx_seq_one_letter_code
_entity_poly.pdbx_strand_id
1 'polypeptide(L)'
;MGAAAVGIDLGMVMQAKRKAQGAVDIAAMLAAAGAGGADALARRSLADNGYAAAAVTVSPGSYVGDAKVAPAGRFQAGASPANAVRVGLKTGVPVHFAQVLGLPKTVPIQVTGTAASARFAALSIGSGVAALDGGVANALLGAMLGTKLSLSVLDYNALLSTQVDAFRFLDALAVGLNLQAANYADLVAAKASVGQLTAALKVAAQGTSGAGAAVTALAKLMAALPNAGALVPVAQVVDLGDAGALSPARGAAGPLVGLMDVVADIAAGANGQNQIALDLGATVPGLLGTRLTLAIGERRQNSGYVQPGTANATVHTAQVRLLIETTLTAPLGLGTVTLPIYVEAAQASATLRTIACPWTAATRRQVTVDAQPGLATLAIANVSRSSIAVGAPTPDLTRPANLIALPLLTVQGTARATIASPTPQTLTFSDDDITRQITKTVSTTGLTQSLTGSLVQGLSLSINGLMIVPPLLGPLLSTALMAVTPALDGVLDTTLRILGLRLGYADVTVDGTMCNQAVLVQ
;
A
#
# COMPACT_ATOMS: atom_id res chain seq x y z
N MET A 1 68.92 -20.99 -7.23
CA MET A 1 68.63 -20.63 -5.83
C MET A 1 67.86 -19.32 -5.70
N GLY A 2 68.35 -18.18 -6.22
CA GLY A 2 67.65 -16.88 -6.10
C GLY A 2 66.22 -16.83 -6.69
N ALA A 3 66.00 -17.40 -7.88
CA ALA A 3 64.66 -17.43 -8.49
C ALA A 3 63.64 -18.26 -7.68
N ALA A 4 64.08 -19.34 -7.02
CA ALA A 4 63.21 -20.15 -6.16
C ALA A 4 62.82 -19.40 -4.88
N ALA A 5 63.75 -18.63 -4.30
CA ALA A 5 63.52 -17.84 -3.10
C ALA A 5 62.52 -16.69 -3.35
N VAL A 6 62.64 -16.01 -4.50
CA VAL A 6 61.64 -15.03 -4.97
C VAL A 6 60.28 -15.68 -5.23
N GLY A 7 60.28 -16.88 -5.82
CA GLY A 7 59.05 -17.65 -6.06
C GLY A 7 58.30 -18.02 -4.77
N ILE A 8 59.03 -18.36 -3.69
CA ILE A 8 58.43 -18.67 -2.38
C ILE A 8 57.79 -17.41 -1.77
N ASP A 9 58.50 -16.28 -1.74
CA ASP A 9 57.94 -15.02 -1.21
C ASP A 9 56.74 -14.54 -2.00
N LEU A 10 56.78 -14.63 -3.35
CA LEU A 10 55.64 -14.31 -4.20
C LEU A 10 54.45 -15.25 -3.92
N GLY A 11 54.72 -16.54 -3.74
CA GLY A 11 53.71 -17.53 -3.37
C GLY A 11 53.04 -17.20 -2.03
N MET A 12 53.82 -16.84 -1.01
CA MET A 12 53.31 -16.42 0.29
C MET A 12 52.46 -15.15 0.19
N VAL A 13 52.91 -14.13 -0.56
CA VAL A 13 52.14 -12.90 -0.77
C VAL A 13 50.82 -13.18 -1.49
N MET A 14 50.82 -14.00 -2.54
CA MET A 14 49.62 -14.37 -3.27
C MET A 14 48.64 -15.19 -2.41
N GLN A 15 49.14 -16.12 -1.60
CA GLN A 15 48.33 -16.90 -0.67
C GLN A 15 47.72 -16.00 0.42
N ALA A 16 48.51 -15.11 1.02
CA ALA A 16 48.05 -14.16 2.03
C ALA A 16 47.02 -13.19 1.45
N LYS A 17 47.19 -12.72 0.21
CA LYS A 17 46.21 -11.89 -0.49
C LYS A 17 44.89 -12.63 -0.70
N ARG A 18 44.90 -13.90 -1.11
CA ARG A 18 43.68 -14.72 -1.27
C ARG A 18 42.97 -14.95 0.07
N LYS A 19 43.72 -15.23 1.14
CA LYS A 19 43.15 -15.38 2.50
C LYS A 19 42.52 -14.08 2.99
N ALA A 20 43.20 -12.94 2.78
CA ALA A 20 42.70 -11.62 3.11
C ALA A 20 41.44 -11.27 2.31
N GLN A 21 41.40 -11.57 1.01
CA GLN A 21 40.23 -11.36 0.16
C GLN A 21 39.03 -12.18 0.68
N GLY A 22 39.21 -13.47 0.97
CA GLY A 22 38.14 -14.32 1.51
C GLY A 22 37.57 -13.79 2.84
N ALA A 23 38.43 -13.29 3.74
CA ALA A 23 37.99 -12.68 4.98
C ALA A 23 37.20 -11.38 4.76
N VAL A 24 37.63 -10.54 3.81
CA VAL A 24 36.91 -9.31 3.45
C VAL A 24 35.57 -9.60 2.77
N ASP A 25 35.52 -10.61 1.91
CA ASP A 25 34.29 -11.01 1.22
C ASP A 25 33.24 -11.51 2.23
N ILE A 26 33.63 -12.34 3.19
CA ILE A 26 32.76 -12.78 4.30
C ILE A 26 32.31 -11.59 5.15
N ALA A 27 33.24 -10.69 5.50
CA ALA A 27 32.93 -9.50 6.28
C ALA A 27 31.94 -8.58 5.55
N ALA A 28 32.10 -8.40 4.23
CA ALA A 28 31.19 -7.62 3.40
C ALA A 28 29.79 -8.25 3.37
N MET A 29 29.68 -9.56 3.13
CA MET A 29 28.38 -10.26 3.14
C MET A 29 27.67 -10.17 4.49
N LEU A 30 28.38 -10.37 5.60
CA LEU A 30 27.80 -10.24 6.95
C LEU A 30 27.37 -8.80 7.25
N ALA A 31 28.18 -7.81 6.87
CA ALA A 31 27.86 -6.40 7.06
C ALA A 31 26.66 -5.96 6.21
N ALA A 32 26.55 -6.46 4.97
CA ALA A 32 25.43 -6.19 4.07
C ALA A 32 24.14 -6.93 4.48
N ALA A 33 24.24 -8.06 5.19
CA ALA A 33 23.08 -8.81 5.71
C ALA A 33 22.56 -8.28 7.06
N GLY A 34 23.35 -7.51 7.80
CA GLY A 34 22.96 -6.96 9.10
C GLY A 34 21.90 -5.86 9.02
N ALA A 35 21.10 -5.73 10.09
CA ALA A 35 20.22 -4.58 10.31
C ALA A 35 20.84 -3.71 11.42
N GLY A 36 21.64 -2.72 11.01
CA GLY A 36 22.36 -1.84 11.93
C GLY A 36 23.74 -2.38 12.33
N GLY A 37 24.74 -1.50 12.36
CA GLY A 37 26.10 -1.84 12.80
C GLY A 37 26.97 -2.57 11.77
N ALA A 38 26.88 -2.20 10.48
CA ALA A 38 27.72 -2.75 9.41
C ALA A 38 29.23 -2.74 9.76
N ASP A 39 29.70 -1.65 10.36
CA ASP A 39 31.10 -1.52 10.81
C ASP A 39 31.45 -2.53 11.91
N ALA A 40 30.60 -2.68 12.93
CA ALA A 40 30.80 -3.64 14.01
C ALA A 40 30.81 -5.10 13.52
N LEU A 41 29.88 -5.45 12.62
CA LEU A 41 29.79 -6.79 12.02
C LEU A 41 31.02 -7.11 11.15
N ALA A 42 31.42 -6.19 10.28
CA ALA A 42 32.61 -6.36 9.44
C ALA A 42 33.88 -6.49 10.29
N ARG A 43 34.07 -5.63 11.29
CA ARG A 43 35.25 -5.68 12.18
C ARG A 43 35.30 -6.95 13.01
N ARG A 44 34.17 -7.39 13.55
CA ARG A 44 34.08 -8.66 14.29
C ARG A 44 34.44 -9.84 13.38
N SER A 45 33.87 -9.91 12.18
CA SER A 45 34.19 -10.96 11.22
C SER A 45 35.68 -10.97 10.85
N LEU A 46 36.28 -9.80 10.61
CA LEU A 46 37.71 -9.70 10.31
C LEU A 46 38.60 -10.09 11.51
N ALA A 47 38.21 -9.73 12.73
CA ALA A 47 38.89 -10.14 13.95
C ALA A 47 38.85 -11.67 14.12
N ASP A 48 37.69 -12.29 13.93
CA ASP A 48 37.50 -13.74 13.98
C ASP A 48 38.34 -14.47 12.90
N ASN A 49 38.68 -13.77 11.81
CA ASN A 49 39.57 -14.26 10.75
C ASN A 49 41.06 -13.89 10.93
N GLY A 50 41.45 -13.34 12.09
CA GLY A 50 42.84 -13.04 12.43
C GLY A 50 43.35 -11.66 12.00
N TYR A 51 42.45 -10.73 11.66
CA TYR A 51 42.79 -9.37 11.19
C TYR A 51 42.38 -8.27 12.18
N ALA A 52 42.32 -8.57 13.49
CA ALA A 52 41.87 -7.62 14.51
C ALA A 52 42.69 -6.31 14.57
N ALA A 53 44.00 -6.38 14.28
CA ALA A 53 44.90 -5.23 14.30
C ALA A 53 45.06 -4.53 12.94
N ALA A 54 44.36 -4.99 11.90
CA ALA A 54 44.51 -4.45 10.56
C ALA A 54 43.72 -3.15 10.36
N ALA A 55 44.14 -2.32 9.41
CA ALA A 55 43.40 -1.12 9.04
C ALA A 55 42.20 -1.49 8.18
N VAL A 56 40.99 -1.24 8.70
CA VAL A 56 39.72 -1.61 8.07
C VAL A 56 38.88 -0.36 7.75
N THR A 57 38.39 -0.31 6.52
CA THR A 57 37.41 0.69 6.06
C THR A 57 36.08 0.00 5.78
N VAL A 58 34.98 0.49 6.36
CA VAL A 58 33.63 -0.02 6.10
C VAL A 58 32.77 1.13 5.59
N SER A 59 32.21 0.97 4.40
CA SER A 59 31.41 1.99 3.72
C SER A 59 30.07 1.39 3.31
N PRO A 60 28.99 1.67 4.06
CA PRO A 60 27.63 1.41 3.61
C PRO A 60 27.28 2.31 2.42
N GLY A 61 26.39 1.84 1.55
CA GLY A 61 25.94 2.60 0.38
C GLY A 61 24.84 1.88 -0.41
N SER A 62 24.55 2.38 -1.60
CA SER A 62 23.62 1.75 -2.53
C SER A 62 24.38 1.02 -3.63
N TYR A 63 23.88 -0.15 -4.04
CA TYR A 63 24.32 -0.90 -5.20
C TYR A 63 23.14 -1.11 -6.16
N VAL A 64 23.33 -0.78 -7.43
CA VAL A 64 22.36 -1.01 -8.51
C VAL A 64 22.97 -1.97 -9.52
N GLY A 65 22.38 -3.17 -9.64
CA GLY A 65 22.82 -4.22 -10.56
C GLY A 65 22.44 -4.00 -12.03
N ASP A 66 22.27 -2.76 -12.48
CA ASP A 66 21.89 -2.45 -13.85
C ASP A 66 23.08 -2.70 -14.80
N ALA A 67 22.87 -3.57 -15.77
CA ALA A 67 23.86 -3.89 -16.81
C ALA A 67 24.25 -2.67 -17.65
N LYS A 68 23.38 -1.65 -17.75
CA LYS A 68 23.63 -0.39 -18.46
C LYS A 68 24.59 0.54 -17.70
N VAL A 69 24.76 0.33 -16.39
CA VAL A 69 25.69 1.09 -15.56
C VAL A 69 27.05 0.36 -15.52
N ALA A 70 28.14 1.09 -15.77
CA ALA A 70 29.49 0.54 -15.68
C ALA A 70 29.80 0.07 -14.25
N PRO A 71 30.55 -1.03 -14.03
CA PRO A 71 30.77 -1.62 -12.69
C PRO A 71 31.19 -0.61 -11.61
N ALA A 72 32.11 0.30 -11.93
CA ALA A 72 32.58 1.32 -11.01
C ALA A 72 31.48 2.31 -10.52
N GLY A 73 30.43 2.52 -11.31
CA GLY A 73 29.29 3.38 -10.98
C GLY A 73 28.12 2.65 -10.30
N ARG A 74 28.20 1.31 -10.17
CA ARG A 74 27.10 0.52 -9.59
C ARG A 74 27.00 0.67 -8.09
N PHE A 75 28.12 0.92 -7.39
CA PHE A 75 28.14 1.16 -5.94
C PHE A 75 28.39 2.64 -5.62
N GLN A 76 27.52 3.24 -4.82
CA GLN A 76 27.62 4.61 -4.34
C GLN A 76 27.75 4.61 -2.81
N ALA A 77 28.94 4.97 -2.32
CA ALA A 77 29.24 5.07 -0.90
C ALA A 77 28.40 6.17 -0.23
N GLY A 78 27.86 5.90 0.96
CA GLY A 78 27.10 6.87 1.76
C GLY A 78 25.67 7.12 1.30
N ALA A 79 25.21 6.47 0.23
CA ALA A 79 23.82 6.57 -0.20
C ALA A 79 22.87 5.95 0.85
N SER A 80 21.73 6.60 1.05
CA SER A 80 20.68 6.19 2.00
C SER A 80 19.35 6.04 1.25
N PRO A 81 18.59 4.96 1.49
CA PRO A 81 18.90 3.84 2.36
C PRO A 81 20.00 2.93 1.78
N ALA A 82 20.88 2.41 2.64
CA ALA A 82 21.96 1.54 2.22
C ALA A 82 21.45 0.10 1.98
N ASN A 83 21.74 -0.47 0.82
CA ASN A 83 21.47 -1.88 0.47
C ASN A 83 22.76 -2.70 0.26
N ALA A 84 23.92 -2.05 0.32
CA ALA A 84 25.23 -2.66 0.10
C ALA A 84 26.29 -2.12 1.06
N VAL A 85 27.35 -2.90 1.26
CA VAL A 85 28.51 -2.51 2.08
C VAL A 85 29.79 -2.87 1.34
N ARG A 86 30.70 -1.90 1.24
CA ARG A 86 32.07 -2.10 0.79
C ARG A 86 33.00 -2.18 2.00
N VAL A 87 33.72 -3.28 2.11
CA VAL A 87 34.74 -3.49 3.14
C VAL A 87 36.11 -3.48 2.47
N GLY A 88 37.05 -2.75 3.08
CA GLY A 88 38.44 -2.70 2.66
C GLY A 88 39.35 -3.08 3.82
N LEU A 89 40.41 -3.83 3.52
CA LEU A 89 41.42 -4.26 4.48
C LEU A 89 42.80 -3.93 3.94
N LYS A 90 43.62 -3.27 4.77
CA LYS A 90 45.05 -3.05 4.53
C LYS A 90 45.85 -3.79 5.60
N THR A 91 46.75 -4.67 5.18
CA THR A 91 47.62 -5.44 6.07
C THR A 91 48.98 -5.69 5.41
N GLY A 92 49.95 -6.21 6.16
CA GLY A 92 51.31 -6.49 5.69
C GLY A 92 51.64 -7.98 5.73
N VAL A 93 52.31 -8.48 4.69
CA VAL A 93 52.79 -9.87 4.61
C VAL A 93 54.30 -9.90 4.84
N PRO A 94 54.81 -10.61 5.86
CA PRO A 94 56.25 -10.76 6.04
C PRO A 94 56.85 -11.57 4.89
N VAL A 95 57.97 -11.10 4.33
CA VAL A 95 58.73 -11.80 3.29
C VAL A 95 60.13 -12.11 3.82
N HIS A 96 60.66 -13.29 3.48
CA HIS A 96 61.87 -13.82 4.12
C HIS A 96 63.11 -13.69 3.23
N PHE A 97 62.98 -13.88 1.93
CA PHE A 97 64.10 -13.94 0.99
C PHE A 97 64.29 -12.66 0.18
N ALA A 98 63.23 -11.89 -0.01
CA ALA A 98 63.22 -10.60 -0.69
C ALA A 98 64.15 -9.58 -0.01
N GLN A 99 64.38 -9.74 1.30
CA GLN A 99 65.31 -8.93 2.08
C GLN A 99 66.76 -9.06 1.58
N VAL A 100 67.15 -10.25 1.08
CA VAL A 100 68.48 -10.49 0.49
C VAL A 100 68.68 -9.68 -0.79
N LEU A 101 67.59 -9.28 -1.45
CA LEU A 101 67.57 -8.43 -2.64
C LEU A 101 67.36 -6.94 -2.29
N GLY A 102 67.42 -6.56 -1.01
CA GLY A 102 67.22 -5.18 -0.56
C GLY A 102 65.76 -4.72 -0.53
N LEU A 103 64.78 -5.62 -0.66
CA LEU A 103 63.35 -5.29 -0.59
C LEU A 103 62.87 -5.19 0.87
N PRO A 104 61.75 -4.47 1.13
CA PRO A 104 61.18 -4.33 2.47
C PRO A 104 60.85 -5.68 3.12
N LYS A 105 60.97 -5.75 4.46
CA LYS A 105 60.65 -6.95 5.26
C LYS A 105 59.17 -7.36 5.21
N THR A 106 58.31 -6.43 4.81
CA THR A 106 56.87 -6.63 4.74
C THR A 106 56.34 -6.02 3.46
N VAL A 107 55.53 -6.78 2.73
CA VAL A 107 54.83 -6.31 1.53
C VAL A 107 53.42 -5.90 1.93
N PRO A 108 53.01 -4.63 1.72
CA PRO A 108 51.64 -4.20 1.99
C PRO A 108 50.69 -4.85 0.98
N ILE A 109 49.57 -5.36 1.47
CA ILE A 109 48.46 -5.85 0.66
C ILE A 109 47.19 -5.07 0.98
N GLN A 110 46.42 -4.79 -0.06
CA GLN A 110 45.10 -4.18 0.04
C GLN A 110 44.10 -5.04 -0.71
N VAL A 111 42.97 -5.32 -0.06
CA VAL A 111 41.85 -6.07 -0.64
C VAL A 111 40.55 -5.35 -0.32
N THR A 112 39.58 -5.50 -1.22
CA THR A 112 38.27 -4.88 -1.11
C THR A 112 37.22 -5.87 -1.55
N GLY A 113 36.10 -5.92 -0.84
CA GLY A 113 34.93 -6.71 -1.17
C GLY A 113 33.70 -5.84 -1.04
N THR A 114 32.80 -5.92 -2.01
CA THR A 114 31.49 -5.27 -1.95
C THR A 114 30.44 -6.36 -1.94
N ALA A 115 29.51 -6.29 -1.00
CA ALA A 115 28.35 -7.17 -0.98
C ALA A 115 27.07 -6.33 -0.98
N ALA A 116 26.07 -6.82 -1.68
CA ALA A 116 24.74 -6.22 -1.73
C ALA A 116 23.70 -7.23 -1.24
N SER A 117 22.68 -6.73 -0.56
CA SER A 117 21.50 -7.51 -0.19
C SER A 117 20.28 -6.95 -0.90
N ALA A 118 19.58 -7.81 -1.64
CA ALA A 118 18.29 -7.46 -2.22
C ALA A 118 17.21 -7.81 -1.19
N ARG A 119 16.62 -6.77 -0.60
CA ARG A 119 15.55 -6.88 0.41
C ARG A 119 14.33 -6.16 -0.14
N PHE A 120 13.24 -6.89 -0.25
CA PHE A 120 11.97 -6.32 -0.69
C PHE A 120 10.90 -6.56 0.36
N ALA A 121 9.97 -5.63 0.46
CA ALA A 121 8.74 -5.78 1.21
C ALA A 121 7.60 -5.39 0.29
N ALA A 122 6.46 -6.05 0.47
CA ALA A 122 5.21 -5.61 -0.10
C ALA A 122 4.38 -4.92 0.97
N LEU A 123 3.77 -3.82 0.59
CA LEU A 123 2.93 -2.95 1.40
C LEU A 123 1.59 -2.73 0.72
N SER A 124 0.55 -2.76 1.55
CA SER A 124 -0.79 -2.31 1.21
C SER A 124 -1.26 -1.26 2.22
N ILE A 125 -2.03 -0.30 1.73
CA ILE A 125 -2.68 0.74 2.54
C ILE A 125 -4.17 0.77 2.23
N GLY A 126 -5.03 0.66 3.24
CA GLY A 126 -6.47 0.52 3.04
C GLY A 126 -7.33 1.00 4.20
N SER A 127 -8.55 0.45 4.25
CA SER A 127 -9.59 0.80 5.22
C SER A 127 -9.79 -0.22 6.34
N GLY A 128 -9.02 -1.32 6.36
CA GLY A 128 -9.13 -2.40 7.35
C GLY A 128 -10.36 -3.31 7.17
N VAL A 129 -10.52 -4.27 8.07
CA VAL A 129 -11.44 -5.44 7.96
C VAL A 129 -12.81 -5.27 8.65
N ALA A 130 -13.38 -4.07 8.71
CA ALA A 130 -14.69 -3.89 9.34
C ALA A 130 -15.84 -4.43 8.47
N ALA A 131 -16.92 -4.86 9.10
CA ALA A 131 -18.11 -5.36 8.41
C ALA A 131 -18.75 -4.27 7.53
N LEU A 132 -19.18 -4.65 6.33
CA LEU A 132 -19.86 -3.77 5.38
C LEU A 132 -21.38 -3.92 5.49
N ASP A 133 -22.11 -2.85 5.17
CA ASP A 133 -23.54 -2.97 4.87
C ASP A 133 -23.72 -3.66 3.51
N GLY A 134 -24.31 -4.86 3.53
CA GLY A 134 -24.49 -5.66 2.31
C GLY A 134 -25.35 -4.98 1.26
N GLY A 135 -26.31 -4.13 1.64
CA GLY A 135 -27.19 -3.44 0.70
C GLY A 135 -26.45 -2.37 -0.09
N VAL A 136 -25.78 -1.46 0.62
CA VAL A 136 -24.94 -0.41 0.01
C VAL A 136 -23.79 -1.03 -0.79
N ALA A 137 -23.16 -2.09 -0.26
CA ALA A 137 -22.05 -2.75 -0.94
C ALA A 137 -22.44 -3.44 -2.24
N ASN A 138 -23.57 -4.16 -2.24
CA ASN A 138 -24.10 -4.79 -3.46
C ASN A 138 -24.47 -3.76 -4.51
N ALA A 139 -25.08 -2.65 -4.09
CA ALA A 139 -25.52 -1.60 -5.00
C ALA A 139 -24.33 -0.86 -5.63
N LEU A 140 -23.29 -0.56 -4.85
CA LEU A 140 -22.08 0.12 -5.33
C LEU A 140 -21.25 -0.76 -6.26
N LEU A 141 -20.87 -1.97 -5.81
CA LEU A 141 -20.10 -2.90 -6.66
C LEU A 141 -20.90 -3.35 -7.87
N GLY A 142 -22.21 -3.55 -7.71
CA GLY A 142 -23.10 -3.84 -8.81
C GLY A 142 -23.09 -2.73 -9.85
N ALA A 143 -23.18 -1.46 -9.44
CA ALA A 143 -23.10 -0.32 -10.35
C ALA A 143 -21.74 -0.25 -11.08
N MET A 144 -20.63 -0.49 -10.39
CA MET A 144 -19.28 -0.51 -10.99
C MET A 144 -19.09 -1.63 -12.01
N LEU A 145 -19.70 -2.79 -11.76
CA LEU A 145 -19.63 -3.97 -12.63
C LEU A 145 -20.77 -4.03 -13.67
N GLY A 146 -21.70 -3.07 -13.64
CA GLY A 146 -22.88 -3.06 -14.51
C GLY A 146 -23.84 -4.22 -14.27
N THR A 147 -24.03 -4.65 -13.03
CA THR A 147 -24.88 -5.78 -12.66
C THR A 147 -25.64 -5.59 -11.34
N LYS A 148 -26.54 -6.53 -11.01
CA LYS A 148 -27.20 -6.62 -9.71
C LYS A 148 -26.53 -7.71 -8.89
N LEU A 149 -26.01 -7.35 -7.72
CA LEU A 149 -25.39 -8.27 -6.79
C LEU A 149 -26.33 -8.57 -5.61
N SER A 150 -26.18 -9.77 -5.05
CA SER A 150 -26.92 -10.24 -3.88
C SER A 150 -26.00 -11.03 -2.95
N LEU A 151 -24.83 -10.47 -2.65
CA LEU A 151 -23.88 -11.01 -1.68
C LEU A 151 -24.39 -10.71 -0.26
N SER A 152 -24.27 -11.67 0.63
CA SER A 152 -24.58 -11.49 2.05
C SER A 152 -23.44 -10.77 2.78
N VAL A 153 -23.73 -10.27 3.99
CA VAL A 153 -22.69 -9.72 4.88
C VAL A 153 -21.60 -10.76 5.16
N LEU A 154 -21.96 -12.05 5.27
CA LEU A 154 -20.99 -13.13 5.45
C LEU A 154 -20.07 -13.30 4.22
N ASP A 155 -20.62 -13.17 3.01
CA ASP A 155 -19.83 -13.22 1.77
C ASP A 155 -18.81 -12.06 1.76
N TYR A 156 -19.23 -10.84 2.10
CA TYR A 156 -18.34 -9.69 2.19
C TYR A 156 -17.26 -9.85 3.26
N ASN A 157 -17.62 -10.31 4.45
CA ASN A 157 -16.66 -10.56 5.53
C ASN A 157 -15.64 -11.64 5.15
N ALA A 158 -16.06 -12.64 4.36
CA ALA A 158 -15.14 -13.64 3.83
C ALA A 158 -14.18 -13.03 2.80
N LEU A 159 -14.66 -12.16 1.90
CA LEU A 159 -13.80 -11.45 0.95
C LEU A 159 -12.80 -10.50 1.64
N LEU A 160 -13.24 -9.79 2.68
CA LEU A 160 -12.40 -8.85 3.44
C LEU A 160 -11.33 -9.54 4.29
N SER A 161 -11.65 -10.71 4.86
CA SER A 161 -10.72 -11.45 5.71
C SER A 161 -9.77 -12.38 4.95
N THR A 162 -10.00 -12.59 3.65
CA THR A 162 -9.18 -13.48 2.82
C THR A 162 -8.08 -12.70 2.11
N GLN A 163 -6.89 -13.30 2.11
CA GLN A 163 -5.77 -12.84 1.29
C GLN A 163 -5.36 -13.92 0.32
N VAL A 164 -4.84 -13.52 -0.84
CA VAL A 164 -4.42 -14.43 -1.90
C VAL A 164 -3.02 -14.11 -2.36
N ASP A 165 -2.28 -15.14 -2.77
CA ASP A 165 -0.95 -14.95 -3.37
C ASP A 165 -1.09 -14.34 -4.76
N ALA A 166 -0.47 -13.16 -4.95
CA ALA A 166 -0.56 -12.40 -6.19
C ALA A 166 0.08 -13.13 -7.39
N PHE A 167 1.16 -13.89 -7.18
CA PHE A 167 1.82 -14.64 -8.25
C PHE A 167 1.00 -15.88 -8.64
N ARG A 168 0.37 -16.55 -7.67
CA ARG A 168 -0.61 -17.61 -7.93
C ARG A 168 -1.80 -17.09 -8.73
N PHE A 169 -2.28 -15.88 -8.42
CA PHE A 169 -3.30 -15.20 -9.20
C PHE A 169 -2.84 -14.97 -10.65
N LEU A 170 -1.64 -14.44 -10.85
CA LEU A 170 -1.07 -14.24 -12.19
C LEU A 170 -0.88 -15.56 -12.95
N ASP A 171 -0.46 -16.64 -12.26
CA ASP A 171 -0.33 -17.97 -12.86
C ASP A 171 -1.68 -18.53 -13.34
N ALA A 172 -2.73 -18.38 -12.53
CA ALA A 172 -4.08 -18.76 -12.93
C ALA A 172 -4.59 -17.91 -14.09
N LEU A 173 -4.25 -16.62 -14.11
CA LEU A 173 -4.62 -15.71 -15.20
C LEU A 173 -3.91 -16.07 -16.51
N ALA A 174 -2.64 -16.45 -16.45
CA ALA A 174 -1.86 -16.89 -17.62
C ALA A 174 -2.54 -18.05 -18.36
N VAL A 175 -3.10 -19.01 -17.62
CA VAL A 175 -3.88 -20.12 -18.18
C VAL A 175 -5.14 -19.61 -18.86
N GLY A 176 -5.88 -18.69 -18.23
CA GLY A 176 -7.10 -18.09 -18.78
C GLY A 176 -6.87 -17.21 -20.02
N LEU A 177 -5.68 -16.64 -20.17
CA LEU A 177 -5.26 -15.84 -21.33
C LEU A 177 -4.57 -16.66 -22.43
N ASN A 178 -4.33 -17.96 -22.20
CA ASN A 178 -3.54 -18.82 -23.09
C ASN A 178 -2.15 -18.23 -23.42
N LEU A 179 -1.53 -17.55 -22.46
CA LEU A 179 -0.21 -16.96 -22.61
C LEU A 179 0.86 -17.96 -22.19
N GLN A 180 1.77 -18.27 -23.13
CA GLN A 180 3.01 -18.99 -22.84
C GLN A 180 4.10 -18.04 -22.33
N ALA A 181 3.74 -17.08 -21.48
CA ALA A 181 4.68 -16.12 -20.92
C ALA A 181 5.75 -16.84 -20.09
N ALA A 182 7.01 -16.44 -20.28
CA ALA A 182 8.15 -16.98 -19.54
C ALA A 182 8.28 -16.36 -18.14
N ASN A 183 7.74 -15.15 -17.92
CA ASN A 183 7.85 -14.39 -16.68
C ASN A 183 6.54 -13.62 -16.36
N TYR A 184 6.45 -13.07 -15.15
CA TYR A 184 5.28 -12.30 -14.70
C TYR A 184 5.16 -10.89 -15.29
N ALA A 185 6.25 -10.29 -15.80
CA ALA A 185 6.22 -8.93 -16.35
C ALA A 185 5.37 -8.87 -17.63
N ASP A 186 5.46 -9.89 -18.48
CA ASP A 186 4.63 -10.01 -19.69
C ASP A 186 3.12 -10.13 -19.34
N LEU A 187 2.79 -10.77 -18.22
CA LEU A 187 1.40 -10.94 -17.76
C LEU A 187 0.81 -9.64 -17.23
N VAL A 188 1.58 -8.89 -16.44
CA VAL A 188 1.13 -7.62 -15.86
C VAL A 188 0.93 -6.54 -16.92
N ALA A 189 1.67 -6.61 -18.03
CA ALA A 189 1.48 -5.73 -19.19
C ALA A 189 0.22 -6.07 -20.03
N ALA A 190 -0.39 -7.24 -19.83
CA ALA A 190 -1.55 -7.66 -20.60
C ALA A 190 -2.86 -6.97 -20.14
N LYS A 191 -3.91 -7.16 -20.93
CA LYS A 191 -5.28 -6.84 -20.55
C LYS A 191 -6.08 -8.13 -20.44
N ALA A 192 -6.91 -8.24 -19.41
CA ALA A 192 -7.75 -9.40 -19.18
C ALA A 192 -9.20 -8.97 -18.98
N SER A 193 -10.12 -9.85 -19.33
CA SER A 193 -11.54 -9.60 -19.13
C SER A 193 -11.89 -9.68 -17.64
N VAL A 194 -12.92 -8.95 -17.18
CA VAL A 194 -13.41 -9.04 -15.79
C VAL A 194 -13.67 -10.50 -15.40
N GLY A 195 -14.28 -11.29 -16.29
CA GLY A 195 -14.51 -12.72 -16.05
C GLY A 195 -13.23 -13.53 -15.89
N GLN A 196 -12.21 -13.28 -16.72
CA GLN A 196 -10.90 -13.93 -16.61
C GLN A 196 -10.20 -13.58 -15.29
N LEU A 197 -10.24 -12.30 -14.89
CA LEU A 197 -9.67 -11.83 -13.63
C LEU A 197 -10.38 -12.45 -12.43
N THR A 198 -11.72 -12.42 -12.40
CA THR A 198 -12.48 -13.04 -11.29
C THR A 198 -12.29 -14.57 -11.24
N ALA A 199 -12.19 -15.24 -12.39
CA ALA A 199 -11.90 -16.67 -12.46
C ALA A 199 -10.50 -16.99 -11.91
N ALA A 200 -9.47 -16.26 -12.34
CA ALA A 200 -8.10 -16.41 -11.83
C ALA A 200 -8.03 -16.16 -10.32
N LEU A 201 -8.76 -15.14 -9.84
CA LEU A 201 -8.85 -14.81 -8.43
C LEU A 201 -9.48 -15.92 -7.59
N LYS A 202 -10.53 -16.55 -8.12
CA LYS A 202 -11.15 -17.73 -7.51
C LYS A 202 -10.17 -18.91 -7.41
N VAL A 203 -9.38 -19.16 -8.45
CA VAL A 203 -8.34 -20.22 -8.44
C VAL A 203 -7.22 -19.92 -7.44
N ALA A 204 -6.83 -18.65 -7.31
CA ALA A 204 -5.88 -18.20 -6.30
C ALA A 204 -6.42 -18.48 -4.89
N ALA A 205 -7.66 -18.04 -4.62
CA ALA A 205 -8.34 -18.25 -3.33
C ALA A 205 -8.55 -19.73 -2.98
N GLN A 206 -8.78 -20.61 -3.96
CA GLN A 206 -8.85 -22.06 -3.73
C GLN A 206 -7.54 -22.66 -3.21
N GLY A 207 -6.40 -22.00 -3.45
CA GLY A 207 -5.11 -22.40 -2.90
C GLY A 207 -4.85 -21.88 -1.48
N THR A 208 -5.73 -21.03 -0.95
CA THR A 208 -5.59 -20.45 0.39
C THR A 208 -6.38 -21.28 1.40
N SER A 209 -5.70 -21.75 2.45
CA SER A 209 -6.33 -22.46 3.56
C SER A 209 -7.43 -21.62 4.22
N GLY A 210 -8.62 -22.20 4.41
CA GLY A 210 -9.75 -21.52 5.08
C GLY A 210 -10.56 -20.58 4.19
N ALA A 211 -10.22 -20.40 2.92
CA ALA A 211 -10.89 -19.45 2.02
C ALA A 211 -12.20 -19.96 1.38
N GLY A 212 -12.81 -21.05 1.88
CA GLY A 212 -13.99 -21.68 1.24
C GLY A 212 -15.21 -20.75 1.12
N ALA A 213 -15.45 -19.90 2.12
CA ALA A 213 -16.51 -18.90 2.07
C ALA A 213 -16.22 -17.82 1.02
N ALA A 214 -14.96 -17.36 0.91
CA ALA A 214 -14.52 -16.41 -0.09
C ALA A 214 -14.64 -16.98 -1.52
N VAL A 215 -14.26 -18.24 -1.73
CA VAL A 215 -14.44 -18.94 -3.02
C VAL A 215 -15.91 -19.01 -3.42
N THR A 216 -16.81 -19.20 -2.45
CA THR A 216 -18.27 -19.19 -2.68
C THR A 216 -18.76 -17.80 -3.04
N ALA A 217 -18.31 -16.75 -2.34
CA ALA A 217 -18.62 -15.36 -2.65
C ALA A 217 -18.15 -14.96 -4.06
N LEU A 218 -16.93 -15.34 -4.45
CA LEU A 218 -16.41 -15.13 -5.80
C LEU A 218 -17.23 -15.88 -6.86
N ALA A 219 -17.72 -17.09 -6.57
CA ALA A 219 -18.58 -17.83 -7.48
C ALA A 219 -19.92 -17.12 -7.71
N LYS A 220 -20.53 -16.57 -6.65
CA LYS A 220 -21.75 -15.74 -6.76
C LYS A 220 -21.49 -14.47 -7.58
N LEU A 221 -20.35 -13.81 -7.33
CA LEU A 221 -19.93 -12.63 -8.11
C LEU A 221 -19.81 -12.98 -9.60
N MET A 222 -19.09 -14.06 -9.93
CA MET A 222 -18.91 -14.52 -11.31
C MET A 222 -20.24 -14.82 -12.02
N ALA A 223 -21.16 -15.50 -11.33
CA ALA A 223 -22.47 -15.83 -11.90
C ALA A 223 -23.31 -14.57 -12.20
N ALA A 224 -23.05 -13.48 -11.50
CA ALA A 224 -23.72 -12.21 -11.68
C ALA A 224 -23.02 -11.29 -12.68
N LEU A 225 -21.97 -11.68 -13.41
CA LEU A 225 -21.28 -10.80 -14.37
C LEU A 225 -21.85 -10.96 -15.80
N PRO A 226 -22.82 -10.14 -16.24
CA PRO A 226 -23.34 -10.19 -17.62
C PRO A 226 -22.31 -9.72 -18.64
N ASN A 227 -21.39 -8.81 -18.23
CA ASN A 227 -20.39 -8.18 -19.09
C ASN A 227 -18.96 -8.66 -18.76
N ALA A 228 -18.77 -9.97 -18.64
CA ALA A 228 -17.48 -10.58 -18.34
C ALA A 228 -16.36 -10.23 -19.35
N GLY A 229 -16.68 -9.61 -20.49
CA GLY A 229 -15.75 -9.22 -21.57
C GLY A 229 -15.06 -7.87 -21.43
N ALA A 230 -15.45 -7.00 -20.48
CA ALA A 230 -14.78 -5.70 -20.30
C ALA A 230 -13.29 -5.92 -19.94
N LEU A 231 -12.38 -5.28 -20.67
CA LEU A 231 -10.95 -5.48 -20.52
C LEU A 231 -10.35 -4.50 -19.51
N VAL A 232 -9.67 -5.05 -18.51
CA VAL A 232 -8.93 -4.31 -17.49
C VAL A 232 -7.43 -4.61 -17.64
N PRO A 233 -6.56 -3.59 -17.70
CA PRO A 233 -5.11 -3.79 -17.61
C PRO A 233 -4.72 -4.50 -16.31
N VAL A 234 -3.94 -5.57 -16.40
CA VAL A 234 -3.58 -6.39 -15.23
C VAL A 234 -2.75 -5.59 -14.22
N ALA A 235 -1.90 -4.69 -14.69
CA ALA A 235 -1.16 -3.73 -13.87
C ALA A 235 -2.03 -2.82 -12.99
N GLN A 236 -3.32 -2.66 -13.29
CA GLN A 236 -4.24 -1.90 -12.44
C GLN A 236 -4.79 -2.72 -11.26
N VAL A 237 -4.52 -4.03 -11.23
CA VAL A 237 -5.03 -4.97 -10.23
C VAL A 237 -3.89 -5.49 -9.36
N VAL A 238 -2.74 -5.80 -9.96
CA VAL A 238 -1.54 -6.29 -9.26
C VAL A 238 -0.30 -5.66 -9.88
N ASP A 239 0.56 -5.07 -9.05
CA ASP A 239 1.89 -4.61 -9.41
C ASP A 239 2.97 -5.60 -8.91
N LEU A 240 4.08 -5.73 -9.64
CA LEU A 240 5.24 -6.52 -9.24
C LEU A 240 6.21 -5.71 -8.37
N GLY A 241 6.12 -4.37 -8.40
CA GLY A 241 7.06 -3.47 -7.75
C GLY A 241 8.46 -3.53 -8.37
N ASP A 242 9.45 -3.12 -7.58
CA ASP A 242 10.86 -3.14 -8.00
C ASP A 242 11.36 -4.55 -8.33
N ALA A 243 10.77 -5.58 -7.71
CA ALA A 243 11.12 -6.97 -7.98
C ALA A 243 10.72 -7.44 -9.39
N GLY A 244 9.87 -6.69 -10.11
CA GLY A 244 9.58 -6.97 -11.52
C GLY A 244 10.84 -6.98 -12.39
N ALA A 245 11.85 -6.16 -12.06
CA ALA A 245 13.14 -6.14 -12.75
C ALA A 245 13.94 -7.45 -12.57
N LEU A 246 13.64 -8.24 -11.54
CA LEU A 246 14.29 -9.54 -11.32
C LEU A 246 13.72 -10.64 -12.22
N SER A 247 12.63 -10.38 -12.95
CA SER A 247 11.93 -11.35 -13.80
C SER A 247 11.70 -12.70 -13.08
N PRO A 248 10.97 -12.70 -11.94
CA PRO A 248 10.72 -13.92 -11.18
C PRO A 248 10.11 -15.01 -12.08
N ALA A 249 10.64 -16.23 -11.94
CA ALA A 249 10.13 -17.40 -12.66
C ALA A 249 8.75 -17.80 -12.13
N ARG A 250 7.93 -18.40 -13.00
CA ARG A 250 6.60 -18.90 -12.63
C ARG A 250 6.66 -19.96 -11.53
N GLY A 251 5.68 -19.94 -10.64
CA GLY A 251 5.59 -20.83 -9.46
C GLY A 251 6.32 -20.32 -8.22
N ALA A 252 6.88 -19.10 -8.26
CA ALA A 252 7.38 -18.42 -7.07
C ALA A 252 6.22 -17.98 -6.16
N ALA A 253 6.47 -17.88 -4.85
CA ALA A 253 5.52 -17.26 -3.92
C ALA A 253 5.55 -15.74 -4.11
N GLY A 254 4.37 -15.15 -4.26
CA GLY A 254 4.18 -13.71 -4.41
C GLY A 254 3.85 -13.01 -3.09
N PRO A 255 3.69 -11.68 -3.11
CA PRO A 255 3.10 -10.98 -1.99
C PRO A 255 1.64 -11.39 -1.82
N LEU A 256 1.17 -11.38 -0.58
CA LEU A 256 -0.26 -11.54 -0.33
C LEU A 256 -1.00 -10.25 -0.71
N VAL A 257 -2.24 -10.37 -1.18
CA VAL A 257 -3.10 -9.21 -1.46
C VAL A 257 -4.49 -9.45 -0.90
N GLY A 258 -5.11 -8.41 -0.37
CA GLY A 258 -6.48 -8.46 0.14
C GLY A 258 -7.45 -8.83 -0.98
N LEU A 259 -8.25 -9.87 -0.77
CA LEU A 259 -9.13 -10.39 -1.82
C LEU A 259 -10.21 -9.37 -2.22
N MET A 260 -10.82 -8.71 -1.24
CA MET A 260 -11.81 -7.65 -1.50
C MET A 260 -11.20 -6.46 -2.25
N ASP A 261 -9.94 -6.12 -1.95
CA ASP A 261 -9.24 -5.03 -2.61
C ASP A 261 -9.07 -5.31 -4.11
N VAL A 262 -8.64 -6.54 -4.44
CA VAL A 262 -8.52 -6.99 -5.82
C VAL A 262 -9.88 -6.97 -6.54
N VAL A 263 -10.97 -7.36 -5.87
CA VAL A 263 -12.33 -7.27 -6.42
C VAL A 263 -12.73 -5.82 -6.70
N ALA A 264 -12.43 -4.90 -5.79
CA ALA A 264 -12.69 -3.48 -5.96
C ALA A 264 -11.88 -2.87 -7.11
N ASP A 265 -10.60 -3.25 -7.24
CA ASP A 265 -9.72 -2.80 -8.32
C ASP A 265 -10.20 -3.28 -9.69
N ILE A 266 -10.66 -4.54 -9.78
CA ILE A 266 -11.30 -5.08 -11.00
C ILE A 266 -12.57 -4.28 -11.33
N ALA A 267 -13.43 -4.01 -10.34
CA ALA A 267 -14.67 -3.26 -10.53
C ALA A 267 -14.41 -1.80 -10.95
N ALA A 268 -13.44 -1.14 -10.33
CA ALA A 268 -13.04 0.23 -10.68
C ALA A 268 -12.41 0.28 -12.08
N GLY A 269 -11.63 -0.75 -12.44
CA GLY A 269 -11.10 -0.97 -13.78
C GLY A 269 -12.19 -1.10 -14.83
N ALA A 270 -13.23 -1.89 -14.54
CA ALA A 270 -14.34 -2.15 -15.45
C ALA A 270 -15.22 -0.91 -15.69
N ASN A 271 -15.41 -0.07 -14.66
CA ASN A 271 -16.30 1.09 -14.74
C ASN A 271 -15.86 2.12 -15.78
N GLY A 272 -14.56 2.26 -16.08
CA GLY A 272 -13.99 3.05 -17.19
C GLY A 272 -14.19 4.58 -17.15
N GLN A 273 -15.34 5.06 -16.68
CA GLN A 273 -15.74 6.46 -16.53
C GLN A 273 -15.25 7.08 -15.22
N ASN A 274 -14.76 6.25 -14.29
CA ASN A 274 -14.31 6.66 -12.95
C ASN A 274 -15.36 7.50 -12.17
N GLN A 275 -16.62 7.46 -12.59
CA GLN A 275 -17.75 8.15 -11.96
C GLN A 275 -18.94 7.18 -11.89
N ILE A 276 -19.66 7.20 -10.79
CA ILE A 276 -20.78 6.32 -10.48
C ILE A 276 -21.92 7.18 -9.94
N ALA A 277 -23.11 7.03 -10.50
CA ALA A 277 -24.34 7.61 -9.96
C ALA A 277 -25.28 6.46 -9.62
N LEU A 278 -25.66 6.37 -8.35
CA LEU A 278 -26.42 5.25 -7.79
C LEU A 278 -27.59 5.78 -6.99
N ASP A 279 -28.78 5.29 -7.29
CA ASP A 279 -29.98 5.53 -6.49
C ASP A 279 -30.23 4.31 -5.60
N LEU A 280 -30.02 4.48 -4.30
CA LEU A 280 -30.29 3.45 -3.29
C LEU A 280 -31.76 3.47 -2.85
N GLY A 281 -32.56 4.47 -3.25
CA GLY A 281 -33.94 4.60 -2.78
C GLY A 281 -34.06 4.50 -1.26
N ALA A 282 -35.03 3.73 -0.78
CA ALA A 282 -35.28 3.49 0.65
C ALA A 282 -34.52 2.26 1.22
N THR A 283 -33.43 1.81 0.58
CA THR A 283 -32.63 0.66 1.06
C THR A 283 -31.94 0.95 2.39
N VAL A 284 -31.66 2.21 2.71
CA VAL A 284 -31.01 2.62 3.96
C VAL A 284 -32.08 2.82 5.05
N PRO A 285 -32.06 2.04 6.16
CA PRO A 285 -33.06 2.17 7.22
C PRO A 285 -33.11 3.59 7.80
N GLY A 286 -34.33 4.11 7.98
CA GLY A 286 -34.57 5.46 8.52
C GLY A 286 -34.50 6.60 7.49
N LEU A 287 -34.15 6.31 6.23
CA LEU A 287 -34.15 7.27 5.13
C LEU A 287 -35.26 6.96 4.11
N LEU A 288 -35.89 8.00 3.57
CA LEU A 288 -36.91 7.89 2.52
C LEU A 288 -36.29 7.68 1.13
N GLY A 289 -35.07 8.18 0.93
CA GLY A 289 -34.34 8.11 -0.32
C GLY A 289 -32.86 8.40 -0.08
N THR A 290 -31.97 7.70 -0.76
CA THR A 290 -30.53 7.99 -0.77
C THR A 290 -29.99 7.87 -2.18
N ARG A 291 -29.29 8.90 -2.64
CA ARG A 291 -28.56 8.88 -3.91
C ARG A 291 -27.09 9.17 -3.67
N LEU A 292 -26.23 8.38 -4.29
CA LEU A 292 -24.79 8.53 -4.27
C LEU A 292 -24.31 8.99 -5.64
N THR A 293 -23.54 10.07 -5.68
CA THR A 293 -22.71 10.42 -6.85
C THR A 293 -21.26 10.37 -6.40
N LEU A 294 -20.48 9.47 -6.99
CA LEU A 294 -19.10 9.20 -6.62
C LEU A 294 -18.20 9.39 -7.83
N ALA A 295 -17.05 9.99 -7.63
CA ALA A 295 -15.95 9.94 -8.59
C ALA A 295 -14.67 9.48 -7.90
N ILE A 296 -13.94 8.63 -8.60
CA ILE A 296 -12.67 8.06 -8.19
C ILE A 296 -11.60 8.77 -9.02
N GLY A 297 -10.83 9.66 -8.40
CA GLY A 297 -9.76 10.40 -9.07
C GLY A 297 -8.59 9.48 -9.39
N GLU A 298 -7.70 9.33 -8.42
CA GLU A 298 -6.65 8.31 -8.45
C GLU A 298 -7.09 7.04 -7.74
N ARG A 299 -6.58 5.91 -8.22
CA ARG A 299 -6.89 4.60 -7.66
C ARG A 299 -5.98 4.29 -6.49
N ARG A 300 -6.41 3.32 -5.70
CA ARG A 300 -5.57 2.67 -4.71
C ARG A 300 -4.38 2.01 -5.40
N GLN A 301 -3.25 2.00 -4.72
CA GLN A 301 -2.04 1.31 -5.16
C GLN A 301 -1.66 0.22 -4.17
N ASN A 302 -1.13 -0.88 -4.70
CA ASN A 302 -0.27 -1.80 -3.97
C ASN A 302 1.17 -1.57 -4.44
N SER A 303 2.15 -1.88 -3.60
CA SER A 303 3.55 -1.64 -3.97
C SER A 303 4.13 -2.77 -4.83
N GLY A 304 3.55 -3.97 -4.79
CA GLY A 304 4.29 -5.18 -5.13
C GLY A 304 5.51 -5.32 -4.22
N TYR A 305 6.56 -6.01 -4.66
CA TYR A 305 7.79 -6.12 -3.87
C TYR A 305 8.74 -4.96 -4.17
N VAL A 306 8.92 -4.06 -3.19
CA VAL A 306 9.69 -2.82 -3.34
C VAL A 306 10.85 -2.74 -2.36
N GLN A 307 11.88 -2.00 -2.76
CA GLN A 307 13.03 -1.70 -1.90
C GLN A 307 12.83 -0.35 -1.21
N PRO A 308 13.34 -0.16 0.03
CA PRO A 308 13.33 1.15 0.66
C PRO A 308 14.04 2.20 -0.21
N GLY A 309 13.49 3.41 -0.28
CA GLY A 309 14.10 4.56 -0.95
C GLY A 309 13.98 4.60 -2.48
N THR A 310 13.24 3.66 -3.09
CA THR A 310 12.86 3.74 -4.50
C THR A 310 11.58 4.56 -4.67
N ALA A 311 11.27 4.95 -5.91
CA ALA A 311 10.02 5.67 -6.20
C ALA A 311 8.75 4.85 -5.90
N ASN A 312 8.85 3.51 -5.96
CA ASN A 312 7.74 2.59 -5.69
C ASN A 312 7.58 2.26 -4.19
N ALA A 313 8.49 2.75 -3.35
CA ALA A 313 8.46 2.53 -1.90
C ALA A 313 7.27 3.19 -1.20
N THR A 314 6.58 4.12 -1.86
CA THR A 314 5.40 4.82 -1.35
C THR A 314 4.15 4.34 -2.08
N VAL A 315 3.14 3.93 -1.31
CA VAL A 315 1.81 3.57 -1.81
C VAL A 315 0.76 4.55 -1.32
N HIS A 316 -0.25 4.76 -2.16
CA HIS A 316 -1.33 5.69 -1.90
C HIS A 316 -2.69 4.99 -1.90
N THR A 317 -3.61 5.46 -1.06
CA THR A 317 -5.02 5.09 -1.16
C THR A 317 -5.70 5.84 -2.32
N ALA A 318 -6.91 5.44 -2.68
CA ALA A 318 -7.69 6.17 -3.69
C ALA A 318 -7.98 7.63 -3.29
N GLN A 319 -8.19 8.49 -4.28
CA GLN A 319 -8.73 9.83 -4.08
C GLN A 319 -10.19 9.82 -4.53
N VAL A 320 -11.11 10.33 -3.71
CA VAL A 320 -12.54 10.28 -4.04
C VAL A 320 -13.27 11.58 -3.74
N ARG A 321 -14.26 11.86 -4.59
CA ARG A 321 -15.30 12.83 -4.33
C ARG A 321 -16.64 12.12 -4.30
N LEU A 322 -17.38 12.33 -3.22
CA LEU A 322 -18.66 11.68 -2.99
C LEU A 322 -19.69 12.75 -2.62
N LEU A 323 -20.86 12.66 -3.22
CA LEU A 323 -22.04 13.40 -2.85
C LEU A 323 -23.12 12.40 -2.44
N ILE A 324 -23.55 12.49 -1.19
CA ILE A 324 -24.64 11.71 -0.63
C ILE A 324 -25.84 12.64 -0.51
N GLU A 325 -26.88 12.41 -1.31
CA GLU A 325 -28.14 13.14 -1.22
C GLU A 325 -29.16 12.25 -0.53
N THR A 326 -29.51 12.57 0.72
CA THR A 326 -30.49 11.80 1.48
C THR A 326 -31.78 12.58 1.69
N THR A 327 -32.90 11.87 1.69
CA THR A 327 -34.22 12.41 2.01
C THR A 327 -34.75 11.72 3.25
N LEU A 328 -35.26 12.49 4.20
CA LEU A 328 -35.85 11.98 5.45
C LEU A 328 -37.12 12.77 5.79
N THR A 329 -37.92 12.23 6.70
CA THR A 329 -39.15 12.89 7.15
C THR A 329 -38.82 14.13 7.98
N ALA A 330 -39.39 15.28 7.60
CA ALA A 330 -39.21 16.51 8.36
C ALA A 330 -39.96 16.45 9.70
N PRO A 331 -39.42 17.05 10.79
CA PRO A 331 -40.17 17.19 12.04
C PRO A 331 -41.42 18.07 11.82
N LEU A 332 -42.40 17.96 12.74
CA LEU A 332 -43.61 18.79 12.77
C LEU A 332 -44.49 18.72 11.50
N GLY A 333 -44.37 17.66 10.70
CA GLY A 333 -45.18 17.49 9.49
C GLY A 333 -44.79 18.42 8.34
N LEU A 334 -43.57 18.97 8.36
CA LEU A 334 -43.06 19.90 7.34
C LEU A 334 -42.66 19.20 6.01
N GLY A 335 -43.23 18.03 5.73
CA GLY A 335 -42.91 17.22 4.56
C GLY A 335 -41.57 16.48 4.69
N THR A 336 -40.62 16.81 3.83
CA THR A 336 -39.34 16.11 3.70
C THR A 336 -38.14 17.05 3.85
N VAL A 337 -37.09 16.55 4.50
CA VAL A 337 -35.78 17.20 4.55
C VAL A 337 -34.86 16.52 3.55
N THR A 338 -34.20 17.30 2.70
CA THR A 338 -33.12 16.85 1.81
C THR A 338 -31.78 17.27 2.40
N LEU A 339 -30.90 16.30 2.64
CA LEU A 339 -29.58 16.55 3.21
C LEU A 339 -28.50 16.13 2.21
N PRO A 340 -27.89 17.10 1.49
CA PRO A 340 -26.72 16.84 0.68
C PRO A 340 -25.46 16.88 1.53
N ILE A 341 -24.69 15.79 1.53
CA ILE A 341 -23.38 15.67 2.18
C ILE A 341 -22.34 15.48 1.09
N TYR A 342 -21.48 16.48 0.92
CA TYR A 342 -20.29 16.39 0.09
C TYR A 342 -19.11 15.88 0.92
N VAL A 343 -18.32 14.98 0.33
CA VAL A 343 -17.09 14.44 0.90
C VAL A 343 -16.00 14.47 -0.17
N GLU A 344 -14.88 15.07 0.16
CA GLU A 344 -13.65 15.03 -0.64
C GLU A 344 -12.54 14.43 0.21
N ALA A 345 -12.12 13.22 -0.13
CA ALA A 345 -11.06 12.52 0.56
C ALA A 345 -9.80 12.47 -0.32
N ALA A 346 -8.71 13.02 0.21
CA ALA A 346 -7.39 12.93 -0.36
C ALA A 346 -6.73 11.60 0.01
N GLN A 347 -5.60 11.33 -0.64
CA GLN A 347 -4.85 10.08 -0.46
C GLN A 347 -4.20 10.04 0.92
N ALA A 348 -4.32 8.90 1.59
CA ALA A 348 -3.38 8.49 2.62
C ALA A 348 -2.14 7.88 1.95
N SER A 349 -0.99 7.89 2.63
CA SER A 349 0.24 7.31 2.12
C SER A 349 0.93 6.40 3.13
N ALA A 350 1.62 5.38 2.64
CA ALA A 350 2.52 4.55 3.42
C ALA A 350 3.84 4.39 2.67
N THR A 351 4.95 4.75 3.30
CA THR A 351 6.29 4.73 2.72
C THR A 351 7.17 3.72 3.42
N LEU A 352 7.70 2.76 2.67
CA LEU A 352 8.67 1.78 3.15
C LEU A 352 9.97 2.47 3.55
N ARG A 353 10.29 2.45 4.84
CA ARG A 353 11.46 3.14 5.39
C ARG A 353 12.67 2.23 5.51
N THR A 354 12.53 1.07 6.14
CA THR A 354 13.62 0.09 6.28
C THR A 354 13.11 -1.34 6.27
N ILE A 355 13.99 -2.25 5.80
CA ILE A 355 13.80 -3.69 5.92
C ILE A 355 15.02 -4.31 6.60
N ALA A 356 14.78 -4.98 7.71
CA ALA A 356 15.74 -5.80 8.43
C ALA A 356 15.45 -7.28 8.20
N CYS A 357 16.37 -7.97 7.53
CA CYS A 357 16.29 -9.41 7.28
C CYS A 357 17.55 -10.13 7.77
N PRO A 358 17.68 -10.43 9.07
CA PRO A 358 18.83 -11.18 9.56
C PRO A 358 18.78 -12.63 9.06
N TRP A 359 19.74 -13.01 8.21
CA TRP A 359 19.81 -14.37 7.64
C TRP A 359 19.97 -15.47 8.72
N THR A 360 20.63 -15.16 9.83
CA THR A 360 20.86 -16.11 10.94
C THR A 360 19.66 -16.31 11.85
N ALA A 361 18.58 -15.52 11.67
CA ALA A 361 17.37 -15.61 12.46
C ALA A 361 16.16 -15.16 11.62
N ALA A 362 15.70 -16.04 10.73
CA ALA A 362 14.57 -15.75 9.81
C ALA A 362 13.30 -15.27 10.53
N THR A 363 13.13 -15.59 11.82
CA THR A 363 12.02 -15.15 12.68
C THR A 363 12.20 -13.75 13.29
N ARG A 364 13.26 -13.02 12.92
CA ARG A 364 13.55 -11.66 13.40
C ARG A 364 13.50 -10.64 12.27
N ARG A 365 12.71 -10.91 11.23
CA ARG A 365 12.40 -9.91 10.21
C ARG A 365 11.71 -8.71 10.86
N GLN A 366 12.07 -7.52 10.41
CA GLN A 366 11.42 -6.29 10.85
C GLN A 366 11.32 -5.33 9.67
N VAL A 367 10.15 -4.73 9.51
CA VAL A 367 9.89 -3.71 8.48
C VAL A 367 9.39 -2.46 9.17
N THR A 368 9.93 -1.30 8.79
CA THR A 368 9.40 -0.02 9.26
C THR A 368 8.78 0.75 8.10
N VAL A 369 7.61 1.31 8.35
CA VAL A 369 6.79 2.03 7.37
C VAL A 369 6.35 3.34 7.98
N ASP A 370 6.57 4.45 7.29
CA ASP A 370 6.02 5.74 7.68
C ASP A 370 4.65 5.90 7.04
N ALA A 371 3.61 5.98 7.87
CA ALA A 371 2.22 6.07 7.42
C ALA A 371 1.63 7.44 7.75
N GLN A 372 0.89 8.00 6.79
CA GLN A 372 0.25 9.30 6.91
C GLN A 372 -1.22 9.22 6.47
N PRO A 373 -2.18 9.47 7.39
CA PRO A 373 -3.60 9.57 7.04
C PRO A 373 -3.87 10.66 6.00
N GLY A 374 -4.84 10.41 5.13
CA GLY A 374 -5.30 11.37 4.13
C GLY A 374 -6.11 12.50 4.73
N LEU A 375 -6.05 13.66 4.08
CA LEU A 375 -6.94 14.79 4.37
C LEU A 375 -8.36 14.46 3.91
N ALA A 376 -9.37 14.97 4.63
CA ALA A 376 -10.73 14.89 4.15
C ALA A 376 -11.51 16.17 4.47
N THR A 377 -12.38 16.59 3.56
CA THR A 377 -13.35 17.66 3.81
C THR A 377 -14.75 17.08 3.65
N LEU A 378 -15.60 17.34 4.64
CA LEU A 378 -17.02 17.06 4.59
C LEU A 378 -17.78 18.37 4.66
N ALA A 379 -18.88 18.48 3.91
CA ALA A 379 -19.71 19.67 3.93
C ALA A 379 -21.19 19.35 3.69
N ILE A 380 -22.05 20.10 4.37
CA ILE A 380 -23.45 20.26 3.96
C ILE A 380 -23.49 21.57 3.19
N ALA A 381 -23.66 21.50 1.87
CA ALA A 381 -23.67 22.66 0.98
C ALA A 381 -24.43 22.36 -0.31
N ASN A 382 -24.82 23.40 -1.04
CA ASN A 382 -25.44 23.24 -2.35
C ASN A 382 -24.40 22.88 -3.42
N VAL A 383 -24.21 21.57 -3.62
CA VAL A 383 -23.23 21.02 -4.56
C VAL A 383 -23.94 20.37 -5.73
N SER A 384 -23.56 20.75 -6.95
CA SER A 384 -24.08 20.11 -8.17
C SER A 384 -23.43 18.74 -8.38
N ARG A 385 -24.18 17.77 -8.93
CA ARG A 385 -23.61 16.47 -9.32
C ARG A 385 -22.50 16.60 -10.35
N SER A 386 -22.55 17.62 -11.21
CA SER A 386 -21.52 17.87 -12.22
C SER A 386 -20.17 18.25 -11.63
N SER A 387 -20.12 18.83 -10.42
CA SER A 387 -18.85 19.15 -9.75
C SER A 387 -18.19 17.94 -9.07
N ILE A 388 -18.86 16.78 -9.08
CA ILE A 388 -18.28 15.53 -8.59
C ILE A 388 -17.41 14.87 -9.67
N ALA A 389 -17.59 15.19 -10.95
CA ALA A 389 -16.85 14.57 -12.05
C ALA A 389 -15.33 14.64 -11.86
N VAL A 390 -14.63 13.61 -12.35
CA VAL A 390 -13.17 13.56 -12.33
C VAL A 390 -12.59 14.77 -13.09
N GLY A 391 -11.66 15.48 -12.46
CA GLY A 391 -11.05 16.69 -13.03
C GLY A 391 -11.89 17.97 -12.92
N ALA A 392 -13.11 17.91 -12.37
CA ALA A 392 -13.89 19.12 -12.11
C ALA A 392 -13.20 20.03 -11.07
N PRO A 393 -13.40 21.35 -11.12
CA PRO A 393 -12.96 22.24 -10.04
C PRO A 393 -13.62 21.87 -8.71
N THR A 394 -12.91 22.10 -7.60
CA THR A 394 -13.50 21.93 -6.26
C THR A 394 -14.75 22.81 -6.11
N PRO A 395 -15.89 22.26 -5.68
CA PRO A 395 -17.13 23.03 -5.55
C PRO A 395 -17.03 24.11 -4.46
N ASP A 396 -17.82 25.17 -4.63
CA ASP A 396 -17.98 26.22 -3.62
C ASP A 396 -18.83 25.68 -2.44
N LEU A 397 -18.15 25.37 -1.33
CA LEU A 397 -18.77 24.82 -0.12
C LEU A 397 -19.38 25.89 0.80
N THR A 398 -19.38 27.16 0.40
CA THR A 398 -19.97 28.25 1.20
C THR A 398 -21.45 28.45 0.93
N ARG A 399 -21.97 27.88 -0.16
CA ARG A 399 -23.37 28.06 -0.56
C ARG A 399 -24.31 27.18 0.27
N PRO A 400 -25.31 27.77 0.95
CA PRO A 400 -26.28 27.02 1.74
C PRO A 400 -27.12 26.06 0.89
N ALA A 401 -27.29 24.84 1.39
CA ALA A 401 -28.16 23.83 0.81
C ALA A 401 -29.61 24.09 1.23
N ASN A 402 -30.56 23.97 0.31
CA ASN A 402 -31.99 23.98 0.64
C ASN A 402 -32.36 22.64 1.29
N LEU A 403 -32.50 22.64 2.62
CA LEU A 403 -32.85 21.46 3.40
C LEU A 403 -34.35 21.18 3.36
N ILE A 404 -35.17 22.23 3.49
CA ILE A 404 -36.62 22.18 3.35
C ILE A 404 -37.01 23.27 2.36
N ALA A 405 -37.81 22.93 1.35
CA ALA A 405 -38.31 23.88 0.35
C ALA A 405 -39.83 23.77 0.25
N LEU A 406 -40.54 24.64 0.97
CA LEU A 406 -41.99 24.80 0.91
C LEU A 406 -42.32 26.20 0.34
N PRO A 407 -43.53 26.41 -0.25
CA PRO A 407 -43.87 27.67 -0.92
C PRO A 407 -43.67 28.95 -0.09
N LEU A 408 -43.82 28.87 1.24
CA LEU A 408 -43.67 29.99 2.18
C LEU A 408 -42.49 29.85 3.14
N LEU A 409 -41.79 28.71 3.10
CA LEU A 409 -40.74 28.36 4.06
C LEU A 409 -39.61 27.62 3.37
N THR A 410 -38.46 28.28 3.25
CA THR A 410 -37.21 27.66 2.82
C THR A 410 -36.25 27.61 4.01
N VAL A 411 -35.88 26.41 4.44
CA VAL A 411 -34.83 26.23 5.45
C VAL A 411 -33.55 25.86 4.72
N GLN A 412 -32.51 26.65 4.92
CA GLN A 412 -31.21 26.41 4.32
C GLN A 412 -30.16 26.11 5.38
N GLY A 413 -29.19 25.26 5.05
CA GLY A 413 -28.15 24.82 5.98
C GLY A 413 -26.76 24.84 5.36
N THR A 414 -25.76 25.21 6.16
CA THR A 414 -24.34 25.02 5.84
C THR A 414 -23.61 24.38 7.01
N ALA A 415 -22.72 23.45 6.70
CA ALA A 415 -21.77 22.91 7.68
C ALA A 415 -20.49 22.52 6.96
N ARG A 416 -19.36 22.59 7.65
CA ARG A 416 -18.08 22.11 7.14
C ARG A 416 -17.26 21.48 8.25
N ALA A 417 -16.69 20.32 7.98
CA ALA A 417 -15.71 19.66 8.82
C ALA A 417 -14.49 19.29 7.98
N THR A 418 -13.29 19.53 8.51
CA THR A 418 -12.04 19.19 7.84
C THR A 418 -11.19 18.33 8.75
N ILE A 419 -10.75 17.20 8.23
CA ILE A 419 -9.77 16.32 8.87
C ILE A 419 -8.39 16.74 8.36
N ALA A 420 -7.57 17.26 9.26
CA ALA A 420 -6.19 17.60 8.96
C ALA A 420 -5.28 16.37 9.08
N SER A 421 -4.25 16.31 8.23
CA SER A 421 -3.30 15.21 8.17
C SER A 421 -2.20 15.47 9.20
N PRO A 422 -1.98 14.57 10.17
CA PRO A 422 -0.85 14.68 11.09
C PRO A 422 0.46 14.43 10.34
N THR A 423 1.57 14.77 10.99
CA THR A 423 2.91 14.31 10.59
C THR A 423 2.93 12.78 10.41
N PRO A 424 3.70 12.25 9.45
CA PRO A 424 3.86 10.80 9.28
C PRO A 424 4.21 10.11 10.60
N GLN A 425 3.58 8.98 10.86
CA GLN A 425 3.81 8.15 12.05
C GLN A 425 4.52 6.87 11.62
N THR A 426 5.62 6.52 12.31
CA THR A 426 6.39 5.31 12.01
C THR A 426 5.74 4.09 12.65
N LEU A 427 5.34 3.13 11.81
CA LEU A 427 4.90 1.80 12.19
C LEU A 427 6.07 0.81 12.08
N THR A 428 6.16 -0.10 13.05
CA THR A 428 7.15 -1.18 13.05
C THR A 428 6.43 -2.52 13.03
N PHE A 429 6.71 -3.35 12.03
CA PHE A 429 6.16 -4.69 11.87
C PHE A 429 7.22 -5.73 12.21
N SER A 430 6.87 -6.64 13.11
CA SER A 430 7.68 -7.81 13.47
C SER A 430 7.45 -8.98 12.50
N ASP A 431 8.25 -10.03 12.62
CA ASP A 431 8.07 -11.26 11.85
C ASP A 431 6.69 -11.90 12.04
N ASP A 432 6.16 -11.88 13.27
CA ASP A 432 4.82 -12.40 13.58
C ASP A 432 3.73 -11.53 12.95
N ASP A 433 3.90 -10.20 13.00
CA ASP A 433 2.98 -9.26 12.33
C ASP A 433 2.93 -9.53 10.83
N ILE A 434 4.09 -9.73 10.19
CA ILE A 434 4.19 -10.02 8.74
C ILE A 434 3.61 -11.39 8.42
N THR A 435 3.91 -12.41 9.23
CA THR A 435 3.44 -13.79 8.97
C THR A 435 1.93 -13.93 9.17
N ARG A 436 1.37 -13.23 10.15
CA ARG A 436 -0.08 -13.20 10.43
C ARG A 436 -0.83 -12.09 9.71
N GLN A 437 -0.14 -11.28 8.92
CA GLN A 437 -0.73 -10.19 8.14
C GLN A 437 -1.50 -9.19 9.02
N ILE A 438 -0.90 -8.82 10.14
CA ILE A 438 -1.50 -7.88 11.08
C ILE A 438 -1.49 -6.49 10.49
N THR A 439 -2.67 -5.93 10.27
CA THR A 439 -2.85 -4.53 9.90
C THR A 439 -2.65 -3.62 11.10
N LYS A 440 -1.84 -2.57 10.94
CA LYS A 440 -1.63 -1.52 11.95
C LYS A 440 -2.22 -0.20 11.45
N THR A 441 -2.88 0.51 12.35
CA THR A 441 -3.59 1.75 12.03
C THR A 441 -2.86 2.95 12.60
N VAL A 442 -2.73 4.00 11.79
CA VAL A 442 -2.44 5.36 12.26
C VAL A 442 -3.67 6.22 12.09
N SER A 443 -3.87 7.19 12.98
CA SER A 443 -5.06 8.04 12.99
C SER A 443 -4.73 9.52 13.17
N THR A 444 -5.60 10.39 12.66
CA THR A 444 -5.53 11.82 12.95
C THR A 444 -5.98 12.10 14.39
N THR A 445 -5.26 12.95 15.10
CA THR A 445 -5.65 13.38 16.45
C THR A 445 -6.95 14.18 16.41
N GLY A 446 -7.89 13.92 17.32
CA GLY A 446 -9.12 14.71 17.47
C GLY A 446 -10.41 14.09 16.89
N LEU A 447 -10.35 12.89 16.31
CA LEU A 447 -11.54 12.12 15.93
C LEU A 447 -12.13 11.39 17.15
N THR A 448 -12.77 12.13 18.07
CA THR A 448 -13.42 11.56 19.25
C THR A 448 -14.91 11.24 19.03
N GLN A 449 -15.48 11.67 17.91
CA GLN A 449 -16.89 11.49 17.56
C GLN A 449 -17.04 11.18 16.06
N SER A 450 -18.25 10.77 15.67
CA SER A 450 -18.64 10.59 14.25
C SER A 450 -18.48 11.88 13.46
N LEU A 451 -17.98 11.77 12.23
CA LEU A 451 -17.80 12.89 11.31
C LEU A 451 -19.14 13.50 10.87
N THR A 452 -20.16 12.67 10.60
CA THR A 452 -21.49 13.20 10.26
C THR A 452 -22.16 13.81 11.48
N GLY A 453 -21.94 13.23 12.67
CA GLY A 453 -22.36 13.82 13.94
C GLY A 453 -21.77 15.22 14.17
N SER A 454 -20.45 15.39 14.01
CA SER A 454 -19.79 16.70 14.10
C SER A 454 -20.30 17.68 13.04
N LEU A 455 -20.60 17.20 11.83
CA LEU A 455 -21.13 18.02 10.75
C LEU A 455 -22.55 18.53 11.06
N VAL A 456 -23.41 17.68 11.63
CA VAL A 456 -24.77 18.06 12.06
C VAL A 456 -24.73 18.99 13.27
N GLN A 457 -23.81 18.77 14.23
CA GLN A 457 -23.63 19.69 15.36
C GLN A 457 -23.15 21.07 14.92
N GLY A 458 -22.28 21.13 13.91
CA GLY A 458 -21.79 22.38 13.31
C GLY A 458 -22.72 23.01 12.28
N LEU A 459 -23.95 22.51 12.13
CA LEU A 459 -24.90 22.98 11.12
C LEU A 459 -25.44 24.36 11.46
N SER A 460 -25.12 25.34 10.62
CA SER A 460 -25.72 26.67 10.65
C SER A 460 -26.97 26.70 9.78
N LEU A 461 -28.10 27.10 10.36
CA LEU A 461 -29.40 27.16 9.70
C LEU A 461 -29.84 28.60 9.46
N SER A 462 -30.48 28.83 8.32
CA SER A 462 -31.16 30.08 7.99
C SER A 462 -32.54 29.80 7.39
N ILE A 463 -33.46 30.77 7.52
CA ILE A 463 -34.83 30.64 7.02
C ILE A 463 -35.14 31.79 6.08
N ASN A 464 -35.59 31.46 4.87
CA ASN A 464 -35.89 32.44 3.82
C ASN A 464 -34.72 33.43 3.59
N GLY A 465 -33.48 32.99 3.80
CA GLY A 465 -32.28 33.83 3.71
C GLY A 465 -32.00 34.72 4.92
N LEU A 466 -32.87 34.72 5.94
CA LEU A 466 -32.67 35.42 7.21
C LEU A 466 -32.01 34.47 8.22
N MET A 467 -31.01 34.94 8.95
CA MET A 467 -30.32 34.20 10.03
C MET A 467 -31.20 34.05 11.30
N ILE A 468 -32.52 34.25 11.20
CA ILE A 468 -33.47 34.16 12.31
C ILE A 468 -34.23 32.84 12.17
N VAL A 469 -33.83 31.83 12.93
CA VAL A 469 -34.55 30.55 13.04
C VAL A 469 -35.50 30.68 14.25
N PRO A 470 -36.81 30.39 14.14
CA PRO A 470 -37.69 30.26 15.30
C PRO A 470 -37.04 29.34 16.33
N PRO A 471 -37.09 29.69 17.63
CA PRO A 471 -36.30 29.03 18.67
C PRO A 471 -36.53 27.51 18.78
N LEU A 472 -37.63 26.99 18.24
CA LEU A 472 -37.96 25.57 18.23
C LEU A 472 -37.54 24.81 16.96
N LEU A 473 -37.46 25.45 15.81
CA LEU A 473 -37.25 24.73 14.54
C LEU A 473 -35.83 24.20 14.38
N GLY A 474 -34.84 25.01 14.74
CA GLY A 474 -33.42 24.63 14.68
C GLY A 474 -33.11 23.39 15.52
N PRO A 475 -33.42 23.38 16.83
CA PRO A 475 -33.18 22.24 17.71
C PRO A 475 -33.94 20.97 17.32
N LEU A 476 -35.17 21.09 16.81
CA LEU A 476 -35.94 19.93 16.34
C LEU A 476 -35.34 19.33 15.08
N LEU A 477 -34.92 20.17 14.12
CA LEU A 477 -34.27 19.70 12.90
C LEU A 477 -32.92 19.07 13.22
N SER A 478 -32.09 19.68 14.08
CA SER A 478 -30.82 19.09 14.49
C SER A 478 -31.03 17.75 15.19
N THR A 479 -32.05 17.62 16.04
CA THR A 479 -32.38 16.34 16.71
C THR A 479 -32.81 15.26 15.72
N ALA A 480 -33.65 15.61 14.73
CA ALA A 480 -34.06 14.70 13.68
C ALA A 480 -32.87 14.24 12.81
N LEU A 481 -31.98 15.18 12.47
CA LEU A 481 -30.75 14.88 11.73
C LEU A 481 -29.78 14.02 12.54
N MET A 482 -29.62 14.30 13.84
CA MET A 482 -28.81 13.49 14.75
C MET A 482 -29.33 12.06 14.91
N ALA A 483 -30.64 11.83 14.79
CA ALA A 483 -31.21 10.48 14.87
C ALA A 483 -30.83 9.61 13.66
N VAL A 484 -30.53 10.22 12.50
CA VAL A 484 -30.16 9.50 11.27
C VAL A 484 -28.66 9.47 11.00
N THR A 485 -27.82 10.12 11.83
CA THR A 485 -26.36 10.10 11.65
C THR A 485 -25.76 8.69 11.62
N PRO A 486 -26.21 7.68 12.42
CA PRO A 486 -25.63 6.34 12.34
C PRO A 486 -25.87 5.67 10.98
N ALA A 487 -27.03 5.92 10.36
CA ALA A 487 -27.33 5.41 9.02
C ALA A 487 -26.47 6.10 7.95
N LEU A 488 -26.29 7.42 8.07
CA LEU A 488 -25.43 8.20 7.18
C LEU A 488 -23.96 7.80 7.30
N ASP A 489 -23.48 7.56 8.53
CA ASP A 489 -22.15 7.02 8.79
C ASP A 489 -21.98 5.65 8.16
N GLY A 490 -22.97 4.76 8.29
CA GLY A 490 -22.94 3.43 7.66
C GLY A 490 -22.83 3.50 6.14
N VAL A 491 -23.57 4.40 5.49
CA VAL A 491 -23.48 4.63 4.03
C VAL A 491 -22.10 5.18 3.66
N LEU A 492 -21.63 6.21 4.37
CA LEU A 492 -20.34 6.85 4.11
C LEU A 492 -19.18 5.85 4.29
N ASP A 493 -19.14 5.17 5.43
CA ASP A 493 -18.09 4.21 5.78
C ASP A 493 -18.09 3.01 4.83
N THR A 494 -19.27 2.43 4.52
CA THR A 494 -19.36 1.31 3.55
C THR A 494 -18.89 1.73 2.16
N THR A 495 -19.31 2.92 1.68
CA THR A 495 -18.93 3.44 0.37
C THR A 495 -17.42 3.63 0.27
N LEU A 496 -16.80 4.24 1.29
CA LEU A 496 -15.37 4.50 1.30
C LEU A 496 -14.54 3.22 1.48
N ARG A 497 -14.98 2.29 2.33
CA ARG A 497 -14.29 1.01 2.56
C ARG A 497 -14.20 0.15 1.31
N ILE A 498 -15.24 0.12 0.50
CA ILE A 498 -15.21 -0.60 -0.79
C ILE A 498 -14.11 -0.06 -1.70
N LEU A 499 -13.77 1.22 -1.57
CA LEU A 499 -12.70 1.89 -2.31
C LEU A 499 -11.35 1.86 -1.56
N GLY A 500 -11.26 1.09 -0.46
CA GLY A 500 -10.06 0.98 0.37
C GLY A 500 -9.76 2.24 1.19
N LEU A 501 -10.77 3.06 1.51
CA LEU A 501 -10.62 4.32 2.22
C LEU A 501 -11.28 4.34 3.60
N ARG A 502 -10.66 5.05 4.54
CA ARG A 502 -11.21 5.34 5.85
C ARG A 502 -10.79 6.74 6.28
N LEU A 503 -11.77 7.60 6.56
CA LEU A 503 -11.51 9.03 6.79
C LEU A 503 -10.71 9.26 8.07
N GLY A 504 -9.55 9.90 7.94
CA GLY A 504 -8.66 10.21 9.06
C GLY A 504 -7.93 9.02 9.67
N TYR A 505 -7.87 7.91 8.94
CA TYR A 505 -7.06 6.75 9.28
C TYR A 505 -6.22 6.30 8.09
N ALA A 506 -5.12 5.62 8.36
CA ALA A 506 -4.43 4.80 7.37
C ALA A 506 -4.15 3.44 8.00
N ASP A 507 -4.75 2.41 7.41
CA ASP A 507 -4.54 1.03 7.80
C ASP A 507 -3.46 0.43 6.90
N VAL A 508 -2.33 0.03 7.48
CA VAL A 508 -1.16 -0.44 6.75
C VAL A 508 -0.88 -1.90 7.10
N THR A 509 -0.63 -2.71 6.07
CA THR A 509 -0.20 -4.10 6.20
C THR A 509 1.11 -4.29 5.44
N VAL A 510 2.00 -5.11 5.98
CA VAL A 510 3.19 -5.60 5.26
C VAL A 510 2.85 -6.97 4.72
N ASP A 511 2.54 -7.03 3.42
CA ASP A 511 1.94 -8.20 2.81
C ASP A 511 2.93 -9.36 2.60
N GLY A 512 4.22 -9.06 2.65
CA GLY A 512 5.26 -10.07 2.56
C GLY A 512 6.63 -9.44 2.52
N THR A 513 7.65 -10.29 2.65
CA THR A 513 9.05 -9.89 2.48
C THR A 513 9.78 -10.91 1.63
N MET A 514 10.63 -10.42 0.72
CA MET A 514 11.62 -11.24 0.02
C MET A 514 12.99 -10.82 0.48
N CYS A 515 13.64 -11.70 1.23
CA CYS A 515 14.96 -11.47 1.78
C CYS A 515 15.94 -12.45 1.11
N ASN A 516 16.72 -11.98 0.14
CA ASN A 516 17.79 -12.80 -0.43
C ASN A 516 19.05 -12.70 0.43
N GLN A 517 19.90 -13.73 0.34
CA GLN A 517 21.25 -13.68 0.93
C GLN A 517 22.02 -12.49 0.38
N ALA A 518 22.86 -11.88 1.22
CA ALA A 518 23.83 -10.92 0.73
C ALA A 518 24.84 -11.65 -0.17
N VAL A 519 25.05 -11.14 -1.37
CA VAL A 519 25.96 -11.71 -2.36
C VAL A 519 27.06 -10.72 -2.70
N LEU A 520 28.22 -11.24 -3.06
CA LEU A 520 29.32 -10.42 -3.56
C LEU A 520 28.95 -9.80 -4.91
N VAL A 521 29.27 -8.53 -5.07
CA VAL A 521 29.00 -7.76 -6.27
C VAL A 521 30.25 -7.00 -6.72
N GLN A 522 30.33 -6.72 -8.02
CA GLN A 522 31.48 -6.08 -8.66
C GLN A 522 31.10 -4.75 -9.31
#